data_AF-A0A7C1DPC4-F1
#
_entry.id   AF-A0A7C1DPC4-F1
#
_cell.length_a   1.000
_cell.length_b   1.000
_cell.length_c   1.000
_cell.angle_alpha   90.00
_cell.angle_beta   90.00
_cell.angle_gamma   90.00
#
_symmetry.space_group_name_H-M   'P 1'
#
loop_
_entity.id
_entity.type
_entity.pdbx_description
1 polymer ?
#
loop_
_entity_poly.entity_id
_entity_poly.type
_entity_poly.pdbx_seq_one_letter_code
_entity_poly.pdbx_strand_id
1 'polypeptide(L)'
;MIIKTSDGRKIDTAVELTGAERHVLQKLFAWQSMADSIEQFREKTRAALGVGWNNSGPVKKGPLLAAIIRDMERKVVERLACPPPCEKGKEP
;
A
#
# COMPACT_ATOMS: atom_id res chain seq x y z
N MET A 1 6.84 -11.24 4.07
CA MET A 1 6.83 -10.56 2.76
C MET A 1 7.88 -9.47 2.83
N ILE A 2 8.86 -9.47 1.92
CA ILE A 2 9.83 -8.36 1.87
C ILE A 2 9.32 -7.37 0.84
N ILE A 3 9.13 -6.12 1.24
CA ILE A 3 8.68 -5.06 0.36
C ILE A 3 9.82 -4.08 0.12
N LYS A 4 9.88 -3.55 -1.10
CA LYS A 4 10.79 -2.46 -1.44
C LYS A 4 9.97 -1.18 -1.59
N THR A 5 10.25 -0.20 -0.73
CA THR A 5 9.67 1.14 -0.87
C THR A 5 10.34 1.89 -2.01
N SER A 6 9.69 2.91 -2.57
CA SER A 6 10.28 3.75 -3.63
C SER A 6 11.57 4.45 -3.18
N ASP A 7 11.78 4.64 -1.87
CA ASP A 7 13.04 5.13 -1.26
C ASP A 7 14.19 4.09 -1.27
N GLY A 8 13.98 2.92 -1.87
CA GLY A 8 15.00 1.86 -1.94
C GLY A 8 15.13 1.00 -0.68
N ARG A 9 14.46 1.36 0.43
CA ARG A 9 14.44 0.56 1.66
C ARG A 9 13.77 -0.79 1.44
N LYS A 10 14.40 -1.83 1.97
CA LYS A 10 13.84 -3.18 2.08
C LYS A 10 13.25 -3.32 3.46
N ILE A 11 11.94 -3.52 3.53
CA ILE A 11 11.24 -3.73 4.79
C ILE A 11 10.85 -5.20 4.85
N ASP A 12 11.37 -5.90 5.84
CA ASP A 12 10.90 -7.24 6.14
C ASP A 12 9.65 -7.15 7.02
N THR A 13 8.49 -7.20 6.38
CA THR A 13 7.20 -7.17 7.09
C THR A 13 7.04 -8.36 8.05
N ALA A 14 7.86 -9.42 7.92
CA ALA A 14 7.89 -10.58 8.81
C ALA A 14 8.31 -10.23 10.25
N VAL A 15 9.21 -9.26 10.36
CA VAL A 15 9.93 -8.90 11.58
C VAL A 15 9.57 -7.49 12.04
N GLU A 16 9.38 -6.59 11.07
CA GLU A 16 9.23 -5.15 11.30
C GLU A 16 7.78 -4.71 11.51
N LEU A 17 6.80 -5.56 11.16
CA LEU A 17 5.37 -5.28 11.34
C LEU A 17 4.72 -6.33 12.22
N THR A 18 3.76 -5.89 13.02
CA THR A 18 2.88 -6.79 13.76
C THR A 18 2.03 -7.65 12.81
N GLY A 19 1.52 -8.78 13.29
CA GLY A 19 0.63 -9.63 12.49
C GLY A 19 -0.56 -8.85 11.93
N ALA A 20 -1.19 -8.01 12.77
CA ALA A 20 -2.30 -7.16 12.36
C ALA A 20 -1.94 -6.17 11.26
N GLU A 21 -0.79 -5.49 11.36
CA GLU A 21 -0.32 -4.56 10.33
C GLU A 21 0.04 -5.27 9.02
N ARG A 22 0.63 -6.46 9.09
CA ARG A 22 0.92 -7.27 7.89
C ARG A 22 -0.35 -7.69 7.17
N HIS A 23 -1.39 -8.04 7.90
CA HIS A 23 -2.69 -8.39 7.34
C HIS A 23 -3.37 -7.21 6.65
N VAL A 24 -3.30 -6.02 7.27
CA VAL A 24 -3.76 -4.78 6.63
C VAL A 24 -2.97 -4.53 5.36
N LEU A 25 -1.64 -4.65 5.42
CA LEU A 25 -0.76 -4.44 4.28
C LEU A 25 -1.09 -5.39 3.11
N GLN A 26 -1.34 -6.67 3.38
CA GLN A 26 -1.74 -7.63 2.34
C GLN A 26 -3.05 -7.22 1.64
N LYS A 27 -4.07 -6.80 2.41
CA LYS A 27 -5.31 -6.26 1.83
C LYS A 27 -5.04 -5.02 0.99
N LEU A 28 -4.19 -4.11 1.46
CA LEU A 28 -3.83 -2.89 0.74
C LEU A 28 -3.14 -3.18 -0.59
N PHE A 29 -2.31 -4.23 -0.68
CA PHE A 29 -1.68 -4.62 -1.94
C PHE A 29 -2.70 -5.01 -3.00
N ALA A 30 -3.74 -5.75 -2.62
CA ALA A 30 -4.84 -6.06 -3.54
C ALA A 30 -5.55 -4.78 -3.99
N TRP A 31 -5.90 -3.89 -3.05
CA TRP A 31 -6.56 -2.62 -3.37
C TRP A 31 -5.68 -1.69 -4.21
N GLN A 32 -4.36 -1.71 -4.06
CA GLN A 32 -3.44 -0.90 -4.85
C GLN A 32 -3.59 -1.20 -6.36
N SER A 33 -3.81 -2.47 -6.71
CA SER A 33 -3.97 -2.89 -8.10
C SER A 33 -5.40 -2.72 -8.63
N MET A 34 -6.40 -2.74 -7.74
CA MET A 34 -7.82 -2.66 -8.10
C MET A 34 -8.39 -1.25 -8.01
N ALA A 35 -7.74 -0.32 -7.30
CA ALA A 35 -8.33 0.98 -7.06
C ALA A 35 -8.44 1.79 -8.36
N ASP A 36 -9.57 2.43 -8.61
CA ASP A 36 -9.74 3.30 -9.79
C ASP A 36 -9.34 4.76 -9.51
N SER A 37 -9.14 5.09 -8.24
CA SER A 37 -8.83 6.45 -7.80
C SER A 37 -8.05 6.44 -6.49
N ILE A 38 -7.26 7.49 -6.26
CA ILE A 38 -6.52 7.65 -5.00
C ILE A 38 -7.47 7.78 -3.80
N GLU A 39 -8.63 8.43 -4.00
CA GLU A 39 -9.66 8.54 -2.96
C GLU A 39 -10.25 7.19 -2.59
N GLN A 40 -10.52 6.33 -3.59
CA GLN A 40 -10.98 4.96 -3.37
C GLN A 40 -9.93 4.18 -2.57
N PHE A 41 -8.65 4.28 -2.93
CA PHE A 41 -7.57 3.63 -2.19
C PHE A 41 -7.47 4.12 -0.74
N ARG A 42 -7.60 5.44 -0.50
CA ARG A 42 -7.61 6.03 0.85
C ARG A 42 -8.79 5.55 1.68
N GLU A 43 -9.97 5.45 1.08
CA GLU A 43 -11.16 4.92 1.75
C GLU A 43 -10.96 3.46 2.15
N LYS A 44 -10.51 2.61 1.21
CA LYS A 44 -10.19 1.20 1.50
C LYS A 44 -9.11 1.08 2.57
N THR A 45 -8.16 2.01 2.60
CA THR A 45 -7.14 2.06 3.65
C THR A 45 -7.73 2.36 5.01
N ARG A 46 -8.61 3.37 5.12
CA ARG A 46 -9.31 3.68 6.39
C ARG A 46 -10.18 2.51 6.84
N ALA A 47 -10.91 1.88 5.92
CA ALA A 47 -11.74 0.71 6.21
C ALA A 47 -10.89 -0.49 6.69
N ALA A 48 -9.77 -0.77 6.03
CA ALA A 48 -8.86 -1.84 6.42
C ALA A 48 -8.23 -1.61 7.81
N LEU A 49 -7.90 -0.35 8.14
CA LEU A 49 -7.40 0.02 9.47
C LEU A 49 -8.50 -0.02 10.54
N GLY A 50 -9.74 0.35 10.21
CA GLY A 50 -10.86 0.40 11.16
C GLY A 50 -11.44 -0.97 11.51
N VAL A 51 -11.67 -1.81 10.49
CA VAL A 51 -12.17 -3.19 10.66
C VAL A 51 -11.05 -4.13 11.12
N GLY A 52 -9.81 -3.81 10.73
CA GLY A 52 -8.67 -4.68 10.92
C GLY A 52 -8.74 -5.96 10.10
N TRP A 53 -8.04 -6.98 10.59
CA TRP A 53 -8.15 -8.32 10.04
C TRP A 53 -9.34 -9.04 10.65
N ASN A 54 -10.28 -9.55 9.84
CA ASN A 54 -11.43 -10.33 10.30
C ASN A 54 -12.23 -9.75 11.49
N ASN A 55 -12.48 -8.43 11.54
CA ASN A 55 -13.11 -7.74 12.66
C ASN A 55 -12.35 -7.85 14.01
N SER A 56 -11.03 -8.11 13.98
CA SER A 56 -10.17 -8.05 15.16
C SER A 56 -10.08 -6.65 15.79
N GLY A 57 -10.72 -5.65 15.18
CA GLY A 57 -10.80 -4.28 15.69
C GLY A 57 -9.81 -3.33 15.03
N PRO A 58 -9.79 -2.07 15.48
CA PRO A 58 -8.99 -1.03 14.87
C PRO A 58 -7.49 -1.33 15.03
N VAL A 59 -6.78 -1.38 13.91
CA VAL A 59 -5.32 -1.57 13.87
C VAL A 59 -4.65 -0.20 13.93
N LYS A 60 -3.93 0.05 15.02
CA LYS A 60 -3.13 1.26 15.17
C LYS A 60 -1.91 1.16 14.26
N LYS A 61 -1.88 1.96 13.19
CA LYS A 61 -0.74 2.00 12.27
C LYS A 61 0.51 2.55 12.97
N GLY A 62 1.60 1.79 12.94
CA GLY A 62 2.91 2.28 13.32
C GLY A 62 3.49 3.27 12.30
N PRO A 63 4.60 3.95 12.65
CA PRO A 63 5.28 4.86 11.73
C PRO A 63 5.74 4.18 10.44
N LEU A 64 6.13 2.89 10.52
CA LEU A 64 6.53 2.08 9.38
C LEU A 64 5.36 1.80 8.44
N LEU A 65 4.23 1.30 8.96
CA LEU A 65 3.02 1.07 8.15
C LEU A 65 2.53 2.38 7.51
N ALA A 66 2.59 3.50 8.25
CA ALA A 66 2.25 4.81 7.70
C ALA A 66 3.18 5.22 6.54
N ALA A 67 4.48 4.96 6.64
CA ALA A 67 5.43 5.22 5.56
C ALA A 67 5.14 4.34 4.33
N ILE A 68 4.82 3.06 4.54
CA ILE A 68 4.47 2.12 3.47
C ILE A 68 3.17 2.57 2.77
N ILE A 69 2.13 2.93 3.52
CA ILE A 69 0.86 3.40 2.96
C ILE A 69 1.10 4.62 2.05
N ARG A 70 1.90 5.59 2.49
CA ARG A 70 2.26 6.76 1.67
C ARG A 70 2.98 6.37 0.38
N ASP A 71 3.84 5.35 0.45
CA ASP A 71 4.53 4.82 -0.73
C ASP A 71 3.55 4.13 -1.70
N MET A 72 2.59 3.37 -1.18
CA MET A 72 1.53 2.75 -1.97
C MET A 72 0.62 3.80 -2.61
N GLU A 73 0.26 4.87 -1.89
CA GLU A 73 -0.50 6.00 -2.43
C GLU A 73 0.22 6.61 -3.64
N ARG A 74 1.55 6.83 -3.56
CA ARG A 74 2.33 7.31 -4.71
C ARG A 74 2.24 6.34 -5.89
N LYS A 75 2.44 5.04 -5.66
CA LYS A 75 2.34 4.02 -6.71
C LYS A 75 0.96 3.95 -7.35
N VAL A 76 -0.11 4.14 -6.56
CA VAL A 76 -1.48 4.24 -7.08
C VAL A 76 -1.62 5.45 -7.99
N VAL A 77 -1.15 6.63 -7.56
CA VAL A 77 -1.18 7.85 -8.36
C VAL A 77 -0.36 7.68 -9.63
N GLU A 78 0.84 7.12 -9.55
CA GLU A 78 1.71 6.88 -10.72
C GLU A 78 1.04 5.95 -11.74
N ARG A 79 0.44 4.84 -11.27
CA ARG A 79 -0.31 3.91 -12.12
C ARG A 79 -1.55 4.55 -12.74
N LEU A 80 -2.29 5.37 -11.97
CA LEU A 80 -3.50 6.03 -12.47
C LEU A 80 -3.16 7.19 -13.44
N ALA A 81 -2.04 7.88 -13.22
CA ALA A 81 -1.56 8.94 -14.09
C ALA A 81 -1.03 8.39 -15.43
N CYS A 82 -0.52 7.15 -15.44
CA CYS A 82 -0.08 6.48 -16.65
C CYS A 82 -0.35 4.96 -16.56
N PRO A 83 -1.51 4.48 -17.04
CA PRO A 83 -1.79 3.05 -17.08
C PRO A 83 -0.83 2.35 -18.07
N PRO A 84 -0.29 1.17 -17.76
CA PRO A 84 0.54 0.42 -18.71
C PRO A 84 -0.25 0.05 -19.98
N PRO A 85 0.39 0.10 -21.18
CA PRO A 85 1.82 0.25 -21.42
C PRO A 85 2.21 1.70 -21.74
N CYS A 86 2.25 2.59 -20.75
CA CYS A 86 3.01 3.82 -20.88
C CYS A 86 4.51 3.51 -20.92
N GLU A 87 5.06 3.26 -22.11
CA GLU A 87 6.51 3.31 -22.36
C GLU A 87 7.02 4.73 -22.05
N LYS A 88 7.54 4.96 -20.85
CA LYS A 88 8.38 6.13 -20.60
C LYS A 88 9.79 5.83 -21.12
N GLY A 89 10.06 6.25 -22.35
CA GLY A 89 11.42 6.36 -22.90
C GLY A 89 11.75 5.42 -24.05
N LYS A 90 11.24 5.74 -25.25
CA LYS A 90 12.00 5.55 -26.48
C LYS A 90 12.71 6.88 -26.73
N GLU A 91 13.96 7.00 -26.32
CA GLU A 91 14.80 8.15 -26.70
C GLU A 91 15.17 8.04 -28.19
N PRO A 92 15.25 9.16 -28.92
CA PRO A 92 15.49 9.19 -30.38
C PRO A 92 16.91 8.79 -30.78
#